data_AF-A0A519P934-F1
#
_entry.id   AF-A0A519P934-F1
#
_cell.length_a   1.000
_cell.length_b   1.000
_cell.length_c   1.000
_cell.angle_alpha   90.00
_cell.angle_beta   90.00
_cell.angle_gamma   90.00
#
_symmetry.space_group_name_H-M   'P 1'
#
loop_
_entity.id
_entity.type
_entity.pdbx_description
1 polymer ?
#
loop_
_entity_poly.entity_id
_entity_poly.type
_entity_poly.pdbx_seq_one_letter_code
_entity_poly.pdbx_strand_id
1 'polypeptide(L)'
;VCLYVAQLYGIELGIGALIAGGLTAFAVSIASVGLPGQVSFFAAIGPICLAMGLPLGVLPLLLAVEVIPDIFRTVGNVTGDLAATRIVQGPGAEDDAS
;
A
#
# COMPACT_ATOMS: atom_id res chain seq x y z
N VAL A 1 -4.65 -4.42 -3.74
CA VAL A 1 -5.91 -3.99 -4.41
C VAL A 1 -5.91 -4.26 -5.91
N CYS A 2 -4.99 -3.68 -6.71
CA CYS A 2 -5.01 -3.82 -8.17
C CYS A 2 -4.93 -5.28 -8.66
N LEU A 3 -4.08 -6.12 -8.05
CA LEU A 3 -4.02 -7.55 -8.37
C LEU A 3 -5.34 -8.28 -8.08
N TYR A 4 -5.99 -7.93 -6.97
CA TYR A 4 -7.30 -8.48 -6.60
C TYR A 4 -8.38 -8.07 -7.61
N VAL A 5 -8.38 -6.80 -8.04
CA VAL A 5 -9.29 -6.31 -9.09
C VAL A 5 -9.05 -7.06 -10.40
N ALA A 6 -7.80 -7.23 -10.81
CA ALA A 6 -7.47 -7.99 -12.02
C ALA A 6 -8.01 -9.42 -11.94
N GLN A 7 -7.81 -10.10 -10.80
CA GLN A 7 -8.31 -11.46 -10.57
C GLN A 7 -9.84 -11.52 -10.58
N LEU A 8 -10.51 -10.55 -9.94
CA LEU A 8 -11.98 -10.49 -9.85
C LEU A 8 -12.65 -10.29 -11.22
N TYR A 9 -12.00 -9.57 -12.13
CA TYR A 9 -12.47 -9.34 -13.50
C TYR A 9 -11.87 -10.30 -14.52
N GLY A 10 -11.03 -11.25 -14.13
CA GLY A 10 -10.35 -12.17 -15.05
C GLY A 10 -9.40 -11.47 -16.03
N ILE A 11 -8.85 -10.31 -15.65
CA ILE A 11 -7.90 -9.54 -16.46
C ILE A 11 -6.50 -10.11 -16.23
N GLU A 12 -5.90 -10.63 -17.30
CA GLU A 12 -4.54 -11.13 -17.25
C GLU A 12 -3.54 -9.96 -17.27
N LEU A 13 -2.74 -9.85 -16.19
CA LEU A 13 -1.74 -8.80 -16.06
C LEU A 13 -0.40 -9.29 -16.63
N GLY A 14 -0.03 -8.77 -17.79
CA GLY A 14 1.32 -8.95 -18.33
C GLY A 14 2.38 -8.25 -17.49
N ILE A 15 3.64 -8.65 -17.67
CA ILE A 15 4.81 -8.07 -16.96
C ILE A 15 4.87 -6.55 -17.10
N GLY A 16 4.52 -6.01 -18.28
CA GLY A 16 4.48 -4.56 -18.51
C GLY A 16 3.49 -3.82 -17.61
N ALA A 17 2.30 -4.40 -17.37
CA ALA A 17 1.30 -3.80 -16.48
C ALA A 17 1.74 -3.86 -15.01
N LEU A 18 2.40 -4.95 -14.61
CA LEU A 18 2.98 -5.07 -13.26
C LEU A 18 4.08 -4.01 -13.02
N ILE A 19 4.96 -3.80 -14.00
CA ILE A 19 6.01 -2.78 -13.91
C ILE A 19 5.39 -1.37 -13.88
N ALA A 20 4.46 -1.08 -14.81
CA ALA A 20 3.79 0.21 -14.86
C ALA A 20 3.06 0.51 -13.54
N GLY A 21 2.26 -0.45 -13.05
CA GLY A 21 1.57 -0.35 -11.77
C GLY A 21 2.52 -0.17 -10.59
N GLY A 22 3.63 -0.91 -10.55
CA GLY A 22 4.65 -0.78 -9.50
C GLY A 22 5.34 0.59 -9.50
N LEU A 23 5.72 1.10 -10.68
CA LEU A 23 6.31 2.44 -10.82
C LEU A 23 5.33 3.53 -10.41
N THR A 24 4.07 3.41 -10.83
CA THR A 24 3.02 4.34 -10.41
C THR A 24 2.78 4.27 -8.90
N ALA A 25 2.75 3.08 -8.32
CA ALA A 25 2.60 2.91 -6.87
C ALA A 25 3.74 3.58 -6.09
N PHE A 26 4.97 3.46 -6.58
CA PHE A 26 6.12 4.11 -5.99
C PHE A 26 6.02 5.64 -6.07
N ALA A 27 5.69 6.18 -7.25
CA ALA A 27 5.52 7.61 -7.46
C ALA A 27 4.41 8.19 -6.55
N VAL A 28 3.28 7.49 -6.45
CA VAL A 28 2.15 7.85 -5.59
C VAL A 28 2.54 7.79 -4.11
N SER A 29 3.32 6.80 -3.69
CA SER A 29 3.77 6.69 -2.28
C SER A 29 4.56 7.91 -1.83
N ILE A 30 5.33 8.52 -2.73
CA ILE A 30 6.05 9.77 -2.46
C ILE A 30 5.10 10.97 -2.51
N ALA A 31 4.15 10.97 -3.45
CA ALA A 31 3.21 12.08 -3.67
C ALA A 31 2.09 12.17 -2.62
N SER A 32 1.76 11.09 -1.91
CA SER A 32 0.59 11.00 -1.03
C SER A 32 0.80 11.62 0.37
N VAL A 33 1.94 12.23 0.65
CA VAL A 33 2.20 12.89 1.94
C VAL A 33 1.18 14.01 2.18
N GLY A 34 0.30 13.82 3.17
CA GLY A 34 -0.61 14.85 3.66
C GLY A 34 -2.05 14.83 3.13
N LEU A 35 -2.49 13.80 2.40
CA LEU A 35 -3.92 13.71 2.02
C LEU A 35 -4.80 13.19 3.19
N PRO A 36 -5.91 13.89 3.52
CA PRO A 36 -6.83 13.46 4.58
C PRO A 36 -7.82 12.36 4.12
N GLY A 37 -7.97 11.32 4.95
CA GLY A 37 -9.15 10.42 4.96
C GLY A 37 -9.28 9.38 3.84
N GLN A 38 -10.50 8.88 3.63
CA GLN A 38 -10.91 7.89 2.61
C GLN A 38 -10.62 8.35 1.17
N VAL A 39 -10.45 9.66 0.95
CA VAL A 39 -10.06 10.23 -0.35
C VAL A 39 -8.63 9.81 -0.73
N SER A 40 -7.77 9.54 0.26
CA SER A 40 -6.44 8.97 0.02
C SER A 40 -6.50 7.59 -0.63
N PHE A 41 -7.54 6.78 -0.40
CA PHE A 41 -7.67 5.47 -1.04
C PHE A 41 -7.80 5.60 -2.55
N PHE A 42 -8.71 6.46 -3.02
CA PHE A 42 -8.89 6.70 -4.46
C PHE A 42 -7.69 7.44 -5.07
N ALA A 43 -7.13 8.42 -4.36
CA ALA A 43 -5.95 9.13 -4.83
C ALA A 43 -4.72 8.20 -4.93
N ALA A 44 -4.62 7.20 -4.05
CA ALA A 44 -3.53 6.25 -4.08
C ALA A 44 -3.72 5.16 -5.16
N ILE A 45 -4.92 4.59 -5.25
CA ILE A 45 -5.15 3.38 -6.07
C ILE A 45 -5.65 3.72 -7.47
N GLY A 46 -6.36 4.84 -7.64
CA GLY A 46 -6.90 5.28 -8.93
C GLY A 46 -5.84 5.38 -10.03
N PRO A 47 -4.73 6.11 -9.83
CA PRO A 47 -3.66 6.21 -10.81
C PRO A 47 -3.02 4.85 -11.15
N ILE A 48 -2.86 3.97 -10.15
CA ILE A 48 -2.29 2.63 -10.33
C ILE A 48 -3.22 1.77 -11.18
N CYS A 49 -4.53 1.78 -10.90
CA CYS A 49 -5.52 1.08 -11.71
C CYS A 49 -5.55 1.60 -13.14
N LEU A 50 -5.45 2.93 -13.36
CA LEU A 50 -5.36 3.51 -14.70
C LEU A 50 -4.11 3.04 -15.45
N ALA A 51 -2.94 3.04 -14.79
CA ALA A 51 -1.69 2.56 -15.37
C ALA A 51 -1.74 1.07 -15.74
N MET A 52 -2.55 0.28 -15.03
CA MET A 52 -2.74 -1.17 -15.26
C MET A 52 -3.95 -1.51 -16.14
N GLY A 53 -4.73 -0.52 -16.60
CA GLY A 53 -5.94 -0.74 -17.41
C GLY A 53 -7.12 -1.36 -16.65
N LEU A 54 -7.19 -1.18 -15.33
CA LEU A 54 -8.19 -1.79 -14.46
C LEU A 54 -9.43 -0.90 -14.29
N PRO A 55 -10.64 -1.50 -14.17
CA PRO A 55 -11.88 -0.74 -14.00
C PRO A 55 -11.93 -0.06 -12.63
N LEU A 56 -12.16 1.27 -12.62
CA LEU A 56 -12.25 2.06 -11.39
C LEU A 56 -13.59 1.90 -10.64
N GLY A 57 -14.63 1.43 -11.33
CA GLY A 57 -15.99 1.31 -10.77
C GLY A 57 -16.10 0.37 -9.56
N VAL A 58 -15.11 -0.50 -9.34
CA VAL A 58 -15.06 -1.42 -8.18
C VAL A 58 -14.46 -0.78 -6.93
N LEU A 59 -13.72 0.33 -7.07
CA LEU A 59 -13.00 0.96 -5.95
C LEU A 59 -13.92 1.39 -4.79
N PRO A 60 -15.14 1.94 -5.00
CA PRO A 60 -16.05 2.25 -3.90
C PRO A 60 -16.49 1.02 -3.10
N LEU A 61 -16.63 -0.13 -3.76
CA LEU A 61 -16.96 -1.39 -3.09
C LEU A 61 -15.78 -1.89 -2.25
N LEU A 62 -14.55 -1.74 -2.76
CA LEU A 62 -13.35 -2.12 -2.02
C LEU A 62 -13.07 -1.18 -0.85
N LEU A 63 -13.38 0.11 -0.99
CA LEU A 63 -13.34 1.06 0.11
C LEU A 63 -14.21 0.62 1.29
N ALA A 64 -15.39 0.03 1.02
CA ALA A 64 -16.29 -0.43 2.06
C ALA A 64 -15.68 -1.57 2.93
N VAL A 65 -14.76 -2.35 2.35
CA VAL A 65 -14.08 -3.45 3.04
C VAL A 65 -12.63 -3.13 3.42
N GLU A 66 -12.15 -1.93 3.10
CA GLU A 66 -10.74 -1.52 3.26
C GLU A 66 -10.29 -1.53 4.72
N VAL A 67 -11.22 -1.43 5.67
CA VAL A 67 -10.91 -1.46 7.12
C VAL A 67 -10.11 -2.70 7.52
N ILE A 68 -10.43 -3.87 6.96
CA ILE A 68 -9.75 -5.11 7.32
C ILE A 68 -8.28 -5.10 6.82
N PRO A 69 -8.00 -4.90 5.52
CA PRO A 69 -6.63 -4.71 5.03
C PRO A 69 -5.88 -3.57 5.72
N ASP A 70 -6.56 -2.48 6.05
CA ASP A 70 -5.96 -1.31 6.70
C ASP A 70 -5.38 -1.64 8.07
N ILE A 71 -6.08 -2.45 8.86
CA ILE A 71 -5.58 -2.92 10.16
C ILE A 71 -4.27 -3.69 9.99
N PHE A 72 -4.22 -4.64 9.04
CA PHE A 72 -3.00 -5.41 8.78
C PHE A 72 -1.86 -4.53 8.29
N ARG A 73 -2.15 -3.57 7.39
CA ARG A 73 -1.17 -2.61 6.89
C ARG A 73 -0.62 -1.75 8.02
N THR A 74 -1.48 -1.26 8.91
CA THR A 74 -1.08 -0.42 10.04
C THR A 74 -0.24 -1.21 11.05
N VAL A 75 -0.71 -2.39 11.47
CA VAL A 75 0.02 -3.25 12.41
C VAL A 75 1.35 -3.70 11.80
N GLY A 76 1.37 -4.07 10.52
CA GLY A 76 2.57 -4.48 9.82
C GLY A 76 3.62 -3.36 9.74
N ASN A 77 3.19 -2.14 9.38
CA ASN A 77 4.08 -0.99 9.31
C ASN A 77 4.67 -0.64 10.68
N VAL A 78 3.84 -0.53 11.73
CA VAL A 78 4.32 -0.24 13.09
C VAL A 78 5.25 -1.33 13.61
N THR A 79 4.93 -2.60 13.36
CA THR A 79 5.79 -3.73 13.75
C THR A 79 7.13 -3.68 13.03
N GLY A 80 7.13 -3.36 11.72
CA GLY A 80 8.34 -3.19 10.92
C GLY A 80 9.22 -2.06 11.45
N ASP A 81 8.63 -0.91 11.78
CA ASP A 81 9.35 0.24 12.32
C ASP A 81 9.99 -0.07 13.69
N LEU A 82 9.25 -0.75 14.58
CA LEU A 82 9.78 -1.20 15.87
C LEU A 82 10.90 -2.23 15.71
N ALA A 83 10.74 -3.19 14.79
CA ALA A 83 11.78 -4.16 14.49
C ALA A 83 13.04 -3.49 13.94
N ALA A 84 12.91 -2.57 12.99
CA ALA A 84 14.02 -1.79 12.45
C ALA A 84 14.72 -0.96 13.55
N THR A 85 13.95 -0.33 14.44
CA THR A 85 14.48 0.43 15.58
C THR A 85 15.29 -0.47 16.53
N ARG A 86 14.79 -1.67 16.86
CA ARG A 86 15.52 -2.62 17.72
C ARG A 86 16.78 -3.17 17.04
N ILE A 87 16.72 -3.42 15.72
CA ILE A 87 17.89 -3.85 14.94
C ILE A 87 18.98 -2.76 14.95
N VAL A 88 18.60 -1.50 14.77
CA VAL A 88 19.52 -0.35 14.78
C VAL A 88 20.10 -0.12 16.18
N GLN A 89 19.30 -0.28 17.23
CA GLN A 89 19.74 -0.14 18.62
C GLN A 89 20.82 -1.18 19.00
N GLY A 90 20.70 -2.41 18.50
CA GLY A 90 21.64 -3.50 18.80
C GLY A 90 21.52 -4.07 20.22
N PRO A 91 22.14 -5.23 20.52
CA PRO A 91 21.96 -5.95 21.79
C PRO A 91 22.57 -5.30 23.04
N GLY A 92 23.39 -4.25 22.90
CA GLY A 92 24.19 -3.68 24.00
C GLY A 92 23.67 -2.36 24.58
N ALA A 93 22.59 -1.79 24.04
CA ALA A 93 22.12 -0.46 24.45
C ALA A 93 21.29 -0.46 25.76
N GLU A 94 21.03 -1.62 26.37
CA GLU A 94 20.37 -1.71 27.69
C GLU A 94 21.35 -1.42 28.84
N ASP A 95 22.66 -1.56 28.63
CA ASP A 95 23.69 -1.38 29.68
C ASP A 95 24.12 0.08 29.91
N ASP A 96 23.94 0.99 28.94
CA ASP A 96 24.39 2.40 29.04
C ASP A 96 23.34 3.34 29.66
N ALA A 97 22.15 2.83 30.03
CA ALA A 97 21.03 3.63 30.53
C ALA A 97 20.80 3.54 32.06
N SER A 98 21.71 2.90 32.81
CA SER A 98 21.70 2.82 34.30
C SER A 98 22.67 3.79 34.96
#